data_AF-A0A6P0PJB1-F1
#
_entry.id   AF-A0A6P0PJB1-F1
#
_cell.length_a   1.000
_cell.length_b   1.000
_cell.length_c   1.000
_cell.angle_alpha   90.00
_cell.angle_beta   90.00
_cell.angle_gamma   90.00
#
_symmetry.space_group_name_H-M   'P 1'
#
loop_
_entity.id
_entity.type
_entity.pdbx_description
1 polymer ?
#
loop_
_entity_poly.entity_id
_entity_poly.type
_entity_poly.pdbx_seq_one_letter_code
_entity_poly.pdbx_strand_id
1 'polypeptide(L)' 'MIILPTAVVYNGKVYVFHQGRGDSGWLWYNVFNGSQWAGDTEVKRTGMTSSPSAVV' A
#
# COMPACT_ATOMS: atom_id res chain seq x y z
N MET A 1 14.14 -11.64 -2.36
CA MET A 1 13.50 -10.76 -3.34
C MET A 1 13.13 -9.49 -2.60
N ILE A 2 13.51 -8.30 -3.10
CA ILE A 2 13.21 -7.03 -2.43
C ILE A 2 11.87 -6.52 -2.97
N ILE A 3 10.86 -6.39 -2.12
CA ILE A 3 9.55 -5.82 -2.45
C ILE A 3 9.50 -4.40 -1.91
N LEU A 4 9.18 -3.43 -2.78
CA LEU A 4 9.18 -2.01 -2.45
C LEU A 4 7.75 -1.46 -2.41
N PRO A 5 7.46 -0.51 -1.51
CA PRO A 5 6.18 0.19 -1.53
C PRO A 5 6.08 1.14 -2.73
N THR A 6 4.84 1.50 -3.09
CA THR A 6 4.54 2.57 -4.06
C THR A 6 3.55 3.56 -3.46
N ALA A 7 3.63 4.84 -3.84
CA ALA A 7 2.77 5.89 -3.33
C ALA A 7 2.13 6.68 -4.48
N VAL A 8 0.87 7.09 -4.29
CA VAL A 8 0.15 7.93 -5.24
C VAL A 8 -0.73 8.95 -4.51
N VAL A 9 -0.87 10.15 -5.07
CA VAL A 9 -1.78 11.17 -4.54
C VAL A 9 -3.14 11.02 -5.22
N TYR A 10 -4.17 10.77 -4.43
CA TYR A 10 -5.55 10.69 -4.90
C TYR A 10 -6.46 11.44 -3.94
N ASN A 11 -7.34 12.30 -4.48
CA ASN A 11 -8.31 13.07 -3.71
C ASN A 11 -7.69 13.82 -2.50
N GLY A 12 -6.54 14.47 -2.72
CA GLY A 12 -5.82 15.23 -1.70
C GLY A 12 -5.18 14.40 -0.59
N LYS A 13 -5.11 13.06 -0.73
CA LYS A 13 -4.49 12.15 0.24
C LYS A 13 -3.37 11.36 -0.41
N VAL A 14 -2.40 10.93 0.39
CA VAL A 14 -1.34 10.01 -0.06
C VAL A 14 -1.77 8.58 0.25
N TYR A 15 -1.85 7.74 -0.76
CA TYR A 15 -2.05 6.30 -0.63
C TYR A 15 -0.70 5.63 -0.77
N VAL A 16 -0.33 4.77 0.17
CA VAL A 16 0.88 3.93 0.09
C VAL A 16 0.44 2.49 0.00
N PHE A 17 0.82 1.81 -1.08
CA PHE A 17 0.60 0.39 -1.29
C PHE A 17 1.89 -0.37 -1.00
N HIS A 18 1.80 -1.46 -0.25
CA HIS A 18 2.95 -2.23 0.21
C HIS A 18 2.59 -3.69 0.44
N GLN A 19 3.60 -4.52 0.60
CA GLN A 19 3.40 -5.89 1.09
C GLN A 19 2.99 -5.86 2.56
N GLY A 20 2.12 -6.78 2.95
CA GLY A 20 1.79 -7.03 4.35
C GLY A 20 3.00 -7.45 5.19
N ARG A 21 2.87 -7.33 6.51
CA ARG A 21 3.92 -7.65 7.48
C ARG A 21 4.40 -9.10 7.35
N GLY A 22 5.71 -9.32 7.50
CA GLY A 22 6.31 -10.65 7.56
C GLY A 22 6.30 -11.41 6.24
N ASP A 23 6.41 -10.69 5.12
CA ASP A 23 6.40 -11.27 3.77
C ASP A 23 5.16 -12.12 3.50
N SER A 24 4.00 -11.66 3.97
CA SER A 24 2.74 -12.42 3.88
C SER A 24 2.25 -12.65 2.45
N GLY A 25 2.84 -11.98 1.47
CA GLY A 25 2.43 -12.03 0.06
C GLY A 25 1.12 -11.31 -0.22
N TRP A 26 0.50 -10.65 0.75
CA TRP A 26 -0.75 -9.89 0.56
C TRP A 26 -0.47 -8.41 0.29
N LEU A 27 -1.30 -7.81 -0.57
CA LEU A 27 -1.29 -6.37 -0.80
C LEU A 27 -2.02 -5.63 0.32
N TRP A 28 -1.37 -4.62 0.87
CA TRP A 28 -1.90 -3.74 1.90
C TRP A 28 -1.75 -2.29 1.45
N TYR A 29 -2.52 -1.40 2.08
CA TYR A 29 -2.34 0.03 1.92
C TYR A 29 -2.60 0.80 3.21
N ASN A 30 -2.05 2.01 3.26
CA ASN A 30 -2.36 3.00 4.29
C ASN A 30 -2.58 4.37 3.61
N VAL A 31 -3.33 5.24 4.28
CA VAL A 31 -3.73 6.54 3.73
C VAL A 31 -3.32 7.65 4.69
N PHE A 32 -2.53 8.59 4.20
CA PHE A 32 -2.17 9.81 4.92
C PHE A 32 -3.03 10.98 4.45
N ASN A 33 -3.65 11.67 5.40
CA ASN A 33 -4.55 12.79 5.14
C ASN A 33 -3.90 14.18 5.24
N GLY A 34 -2.57 14.26 5.36
CA GLY A 34 -1.83 15.51 5.61
C GLY A 34 -1.45 15.72 7.07
N SER A 35 -2.04 14.97 8.01
CA SER A 35 -1.73 15.06 9.44
C SER A 35 -1.57 13.70 10.12
N GLN A 36 -2.33 12.69 9.72
CA GLN A 36 -2.33 11.37 10.34
C GLN A 36 -2.51 10.25 9.31
N TRP A 37 -2.01 9.07 9.67
CA TRP A 37 -2.23 7.82 8.94
C TRP A 37 -3.52 7.15 9.42
N ALA A 38 -4.30 6.62 8.48
CA ALA A 38 -5.57 5.96 8.77
C ALA A 38 -5.40 4.57 9.40
N GLY A 39 -4.23 3.95 9.24
CA GLY A 39 -3.95 2.58 9.65
C GLY A 39 -3.91 1.62 8.44
N ASP A 40 -3.13 0.56 8.59
CA ASP A 40 -2.91 -0.42 7.52
C ASP A 40 -4.17 -1.24 7.25
N THR A 41 -4.54 -1.35 5.97
CA THR A 41 -5.71 -2.09 5.49
C THR A 41 -5.30 -3.08 4.41
N GLU A 42 -5.70 -4.35 4.57
CA GLU A 42 -5.50 -5.37 3.54
C GLU A 42 -6.42 -5.13 2.33
N VAL A 43 -5.86 -5.20 1.12
CA VAL A 43 -6.64 -5.34 -0.10
C VAL A 43 -7.08 -6.79 -0.21
N LYS A 44 -8.27 -7.07 0.30
CA LYS A 44 -8.81 -8.43 0.43
C LYS A 44 -8.65 -9.24 -0.88
N ARG A 45 -8.20 -10.48 -0.73
CA ARG A 45 -8.05 -11.46 -1.83
C ARG A 45 -7.08 -11.01 -2.93
N THR A 46 -6.14 -10.13 -2.63
CA THR A 46 -5.14 -9.66 -3.60
C THR A 46 -3.73 -10.00 -3.12
N GLY A 47 -3.16 -11.03 -3.74
CA GLY A 47 -1.77 -11.41 -3.52
C GLY A 47 -0.80 -10.63 -4.41
N MET A 48 0.46 -10.57 -3.99
CA MET A 48 1.56 -10.00 -4.75
C MET A 48 2.79 -10.90 -4.64
N THR A 49 3.57 -10.97 -5.71
CA THR A 49 4.89 -11.62 -5.74
C THR A 49 5.99 -10.66 -6.19
N SER A 50 5.70 -9.36 -6.26
CA SER A 50 6.64 -8.31 -6.65
C SER A 50 6.14 -6.96 -6.13
N SER A 51 6.92 -5.90 -6.33
CA SER A 51 6.58 -4.54 -5.92
C SER A 51 5.29 -4.05 -6.61
N PRO A 52 4.33 -3.47 -5.88
CA PRO A 52 3.18 -2.80 -6.47
C PRO A 52 3.57 -1.57 -7.30
N SER A 53 2.70 -1.20 -8.24
CA SER A 53 2.74 0.05 -8.99
C SER A 53 1.35 0.68 -8.96
N ALA A 54 1.28 2.01 -8.83
CA ALA A 54 0.03 2.75 -8.75
C ALA A 54 0.08 4.01 -9.62
N VAL A 55 -1.04 4.34 -10.25
CA VAL A 55 -1.26 5.54 -11.07
C VAL A 55 -2.71 5.99 -10.90
N VAL A 56 -2.97 7.29 -11.07
CA VAL A 56 -4.29 7.92 -11.06
C VAL A 56 -4.56 8.53 -12.42
#